data_AF-A0A0Q4FG18-F1
#
_entry.id   AF-A0A0Q4FG18-F1
#
_cell.length_a   1.000
_cell.length_b   1.000
_cell.length_c   1.000
_cell.angle_alpha   90.00
_cell.angle_beta   90.00
_cell.angle_gamma   90.00
#
_symmetry.space_group_name_H-M   'P 1'
#
loop_
_entity.id
_entity.type
_entity.pdbx_description
1 polymer ?
#
loop_
_entity_poly.entity_id
_entity_poly.type
_entity_poly.pdbx_seq_one_letter_code
_entity_poly.pdbx_strand_id
1 'polypeptide(L)'
;MERNGRQRGNLLASAAIGPRQAGRIAAPAEQLVIDAAFAADASCSVTLTGETFVLPDAASAFVSALRALPDHDQPLTLAVRGGAMASARQVGAILQLIRSAGRNNVTVTRND
;
A
#
# COMPACT_ATOMS: atom_id res chain seq x y z
N MET A 1 -22.16 15.82 71.15
CA MET A 1 -20.70 16.04 71.05
C MET A 1 -20.25 15.50 69.70
N GLU A 2 -19.85 16.40 68.79
CA GLU A 2 -18.75 16.35 67.79
C GLU A 2 -18.42 14.98 67.11
N ARG A 3 -18.22 14.83 65.78
CA ARG A 3 -17.27 15.49 64.85
C ARG A 3 -17.71 15.25 63.38
N ASN A 4 -17.78 16.26 62.51
CA ASN A 4 -16.73 16.82 61.64
C ASN A 4 -16.35 15.95 60.39
N GLY A 5 -16.80 16.39 59.21
CA GLY A 5 -15.92 16.84 58.11
C GLY A 5 -15.15 15.83 57.25
N ARG A 6 -15.42 15.92 55.93
CA ARG A 6 -14.55 15.62 54.76
C ARG A 6 -14.26 14.15 54.43
N GLN A 7 -14.81 13.70 53.30
CA GLN A 7 -13.98 13.28 52.17
C GLN A 7 -14.79 13.25 50.87
N ARG A 8 -14.59 14.29 50.05
CA ARG A 8 -14.74 14.19 48.60
C ARG A 8 -13.68 13.19 48.15
N GLY A 9 -14.07 12.11 47.50
CA GLY A 9 -13.11 11.09 47.11
C GLY A 9 -13.72 10.03 46.22
N ASN A 10 -13.68 10.32 44.92
CA ASN A 10 -13.38 9.30 43.92
C ASN A 10 -14.46 8.24 43.65
N LEU A 11 -15.53 8.66 42.99
CA LEU A 11 -16.32 7.79 42.09
C LEU A 11 -15.49 7.43 40.83
N LEU A 12 -14.26 6.95 41.00
CA LEU A 12 -13.58 6.20 39.95
C LEU A 12 -14.10 4.78 40.07
N ALA A 13 -15.23 4.56 39.39
CA ALA A 13 -15.67 3.25 38.99
C ALA A 13 -14.45 2.50 38.43
N SER A 14 -13.90 1.61 39.25
CA SER A 14 -12.94 0.60 38.84
C SER A 14 -13.70 -0.42 38.00
N ALA A 15 -14.11 -0.01 36.79
CA ALA A 15 -14.31 -0.93 35.71
C ALA A 15 -12.91 -1.41 35.32
N ALA A 16 -12.46 -2.46 36.01
CA ALA A 16 -11.38 -3.32 35.55
C ALA A 16 -11.85 -3.98 34.25
N ILE A 17 -11.82 -3.21 33.17
CA ILE A 17 -11.85 -3.72 31.82
C ILE A 17 -10.50 -4.41 31.67
N GLY A 18 -10.49 -5.72 31.92
CA GLY A 18 -9.36 -6.57 31.60
C GLY A 18 -8.93 -6.30 30.15
N PRO A 19 -7.66 -6.55 29.81
CA PRO A 19 -7.14 -6.32 28.46
C PRO A 19 -7.89 -7.22 27.49
N ARG A 20 -9.05 -6.74 27.02
CA ARG A 20 -9.85 -7.35 25.98
C ARG A 20 -9.11 -7.01 24.71
N GLN A 21 -8.12 -7.85 24.44
CA GLN A 21 -7.70 -8.23 23.11
C GLN A 21 -7.71 -7.01 22.19
N ALA A 22 -6.74 -6.12 22.40
CA ALA A 22 -6.32 -5.19 21.38
C ALA A 22 -6.17 -6.06 20.13
N GLY A 23 -7.15 -5.92 19.22
CA GLY A 23 -7.12 -6.63 17.96
C GLY A 23 -5.72 -6.41 17.44
N ARG A 24 -5.04 -7.51 17.10
CA ARG A 24 -3.80 -7.44 16.34
C ARG A 24 -4.11 -6.46 15.23
N ILE A 25 -3.64 -5.22 15.39
CA ILE A 25 -3.51 -4.31 14.28
C ILE A 25 -2.48 -5.07 13.49
N ALA A 26 -2.97 -5.87 12.52
CA ALA A 26 -2.12 -6.46 11.51
C ALA A 26 -1.26 -5.27 11.07
N ALA A 27 0.05 -5.37 11.33
CA ALA A 27 0.98 -4.39 10.83
C ALA A 27 0.55 -4.12 9.38
N PRO A 28 0.41 -2.86 8.95
CA PRO A 28 -0.02 -2.57 7.59
C PRO A 28 0.89 -3.42 6.72
N ALA A 29 0.30 -4.41 6.03
CA ALA A 29 1.07 -5.30 5.17
C ALA A 29 1.90 -4.37 4.29
N GLU A 30 3.24 -4.46 4.38
CA GLU A 30 4.13 -3.50 3.76
C GLU A 30 3.64 -3.26 2.34
N GLN A 31 3.11 -2.07 2.10
CA GLN A 31 2.40 -1.82 0.86
C GLN A 31 3.42 -1.96 -0.26
N LEU A 32 3.18 -2.88 -1.18
CA LEU A 32 4.10 -3.11 -2.28
C LEU A 32 4.00 -1.92 -3.23
N VAL A 33 5.03 -1.09 -3.27
CA VAL A 33 5.06 0.08 -4.15
C VAL A 33 5.80 -0.26 -5.43
N ILE A 34 5.14 -0.02 -6.56
CA ILE A 34 5.71 -0.05 -7.89
C ILE A 34 5.85 1.37 -8.38
N ASP A 35 7.08 1.77 -8.72
CA ASP A 35 7.35 3.09 -9.25
C ASP A 35 7.39 3.04 -10.78
N ALA A 36 6.44 3.69 -11.45
CA ALA A 36 6.38 3.80 -12.90
C ALA A 36 6.79 5.21 -13.33
N ALA A 37 7.98 5.34 -13.90
CA ALA A 37 8.50 6.57 -14.47
C ALA A 37 8.27 6.59 -15.98
N PHE A 38 7.50 7.57 -16.45
CA PHE A 38 7.23 7.76 -17.88
C PHE A 38 8.25 8.71 -18.50
N ALA A 39 8.91 8.26 -19.56
CA ALA A 39 9.82 9.07 -20.35
C ALA A 39 9.09 9.81 -21.47
N ALA A 40 9.76 10.79 -22.07
CA ALA A 40 9.24 11.57 -23.19
C ALA A 40 9.08 10.78 -24.50
N ASP A 41 9.82 9.68 -24.62
CA ASP A 41 9.94 8.86 -25.82
C ASP A 41 9.16 7.54 -25.68
N ALA A 42 7.89 7.63 -25.27
CA ALA A 42 6.92 6.51 -25.10
C ALA A 42 7.32 5.35 -24.15
N SER A 43 8.54 5.33 -23.65
CA SER A 43 9.12 4.31 -22.79
C SER A 43 8.70 4.53 -21.34
N CYS A 44 8.51 3.44 -20.60
CA CYS A 44 8.16 3.48 -19.18
C CYS A 44 9.08 2.57 -18.38
N SER A 45 9.78 3.13 -17.41
CA SER A 45 10.60 2.36 -16.48
C SER A 45 9.78 2.07 -15.23
N VAL A 46 9.64 0.79 -14.91
CA VAL A 46 8.86 0.32 -13.77
C VAL A 46 9.79 -0.35 -12.77
N THR A 47 9.81 0.13 -11.53
CA THR A 47 10.66 -0.43 -10.48
C THR A 47 9.82 -1.20 -9.48
N LEU A 48 10.16 -2.47 -9.28
CA LEU A 48 9.53 -3.39 -8.33
C LEU A 48 10.63 -3.96 -7.43
N THR A 49 10.49 -3.80 -6.11
CA THR A 49 11.43 -4.34 -5.10
C THR A 49 12.91 -4.03 -5.37
N GLY A 50 13.21 -2.89 -5.99
CA GLY A 50 14.58 -2.46 -6.34
C GLY A 50 15.08 -2.94 -7.72
N GLU A 51 14.29 -3.72 -8.46
CA GLU A 51 14.59 -4.11 -9.84
C GLU A 51 13.80 -3.23 -10.81
N THR A 52 14.46 -2.73 -11.86
CA THR A 52 13.86 -1.82 -12.85
C THR A 52 13.64 -2.54 -14.19
N PHE A 53 12.42 -2.43 -14.71
CA PHE A 53 11.97 -3.04 -15.97
C PHE A 53 11.58 -1.94 -16.94
N VAL A 54 12.11 -1.96 -18.16
CA VAL A 54 11.76 -0.99 -19.20
C VAL A 54 10.64 -1.57 -20.07
N LEU A 55 9.44 -1.01 -19.97
CA LEU A 55 8.29 -1.37 -20.80
C LEU A 55 8.32 -0.61 -22.14
N PRO A 56 7.93 -1.28 -23.25
CA PRO A 56 7.30 -2.61 -23.31
C PRO A 56 8.28 -3.81 -23.35
N ASP A 57 9.58 -3.56 -23.54
CA ASP A 57 10.60 -4.60 -23.78
C ASP A 57 10.66 -5.66 -22.66
N ALA A 58 10.66 -5.22 -21.41
CA ALA A 58 10.74 -6.07 -20.22
C ALA A 58 9.36 -6.46 -19.64
N ALA A 59 8.27 -6.38 -20.42
CA ALA A 59 6.92 -6.66 -19.92
C ALA A 59 6.75 -8.09 -19.39
N SER A 60 7.30 -9.08 -20.10
CA SER A 60 7.24 -10.48 -19.66
C SER A 60 8.04 -10.72 -18.38
N ALA A 61 9.22 -10.10 -18.26
CA ALA A 61 10.05 -10.19 -17.05
C ALA A 61 9.35 -9.55 -15.86
N PHE A 62 8.75 -8.37 -16.05
CA PHE A 62 7.95 -7.69 -15.03
C PHE A 62 6.77 -8.53 -14.54
N VAL A 63 5.99 -9.15 -15.45
CA VAL A 63 4.89 -10.05 -15.08
C VAL A 63 5.41 -11.28 -14.32
N SER A 64 6.56 -11.83 -14.73
CA SER A 64 7.18 -12.96 -14.03
C SER A 64 7.61 -12.58 -12.62
N ALA A 65 8.22 -11.40 -12.43
CA ALA A 65 8.60 -10.89 -11.11
C ALA A 65 7.38 -10.69 -10.21
N LEU A 66 6.29 -10.14 -10.75
CA LEU A 66 5.02 -10.00 -10.03
C LEU A 66 4.40 -11.34 -9.61
N ARG A 67 4.55 -12.38 -10.42
CA ARG A 67 4.09 -13.74 -10.10
C ARG A 67 4.98 -14.45 -9.10
N ALA A 68 6.26 -14.10 -9.02
CA ALA A 68 7.21 -14.66 -8.06
C ALA A 68 6.98 -14.13 -6.63
N LEU A 69 6.25 -13.02 -6.49
CA LEU A 69 5.90 -12.48 -5.20
C LEU A 69 4.88 -13.37 -4.48
N PRO A 70 5.13 -13.79 -3.22
CA PRO A 70 4.32 -14.80 -2.53
C PRO A 70 2.91 -14.33 -2.17
N ASP A 71 2.73 -13.02 -1.97
CA ASP A 71 1.53 -12.46 -1.35
C ASP A 71 0.61 -11.77 -2.38
N HIS A 72 -0.19 -12.54 -3.11
CA HIS A 72 -0.99 -12.03 -4.23
C HIS A 72 -2.16 -11.10 -3.84
N ASP A 73 -2.60 -11.18 -2.59
CA ASP A 73 -3.70 -10.34 -2.05
C ASP A 73 -3.20 -9.02 -1.44
N GLN A 74 -1.88 -8.91 -1.24
CA GLN A 74 -1.26 -7.72 -0.67
C GLN A 74 -1.60 -6.47 -1.51
N PRO A 75 -2.01 -5.37 -0.85
CA PRO A 75 -2.30 -4.13 -1.54
C PRO A 75 -1.05 -3.62 -2.27
N LEU A 76 -1.21 -3.37 -3.57
CA LEU A 76 -0.17 -2.90 -4.46
C LEU A 76 -0.45 -1.45 -4.82
N THR A 77 0.55 -0.58 -4.66
CA THR A 77 0.46 0.81 -5.08
C THR A 77 1.31 1.05 -6.32
N LEU A 78 0.67 1.45 -7.40
CA LEU A 78 1.34 1.94 -8.60
C LEU A 78 1.54 3.45 -8.46
N ALA A 79 2.74 3.85 -8.07
CA ALA A 79 3.17 5.23 -8.03
C ALA A 79 3.62 5.66 -9.44
N VAL A 80 2.86 6.56 -10.07
CA VAL A 80 3.15 7.06 -11.41
C VAL A 80 3.87 8.40 -11.31
N ARG A 81 5.10 8.47 -11.81
CA ARG A 81 5.93 9.68 -11.92
C ARG A 81 6.07 10.15 -13.38
N GLY A 82 6.20 11.46 -13.57
CA GLY A 82 6.25 12.10 -14.90
C GLY A 82 4.86 12.42 -15.49
N GLY A 83 3.92 12.84 -14.63
CA GLY A 83 2.48 12.88 -14.85
C GLY A 83 1.97 13.65 -16.08
N ALA A 84 2.78 14.54 -16.67
CA ALA A 84 2.44 15.22 -17.92
C ALA A 84 2.55 14.32 -19.17
N MET A 85 3.35 13.25 -19.11
CA MET A 85 3.61 12.35 -20.26
C MET A 85 2.93 10.99 -20.12
N ALA A 86 2.50 10.62 -18.90
CA ALA A 86 1.79 9.39 -18.61
C ALA A 86 0.35 9.43 -19.14
N SER A 87 0.13 8.89 -20.35
CA SER A 87 -1.21 8.77 -20.91
C SER A 87 -2.04 7.72 -20.14
N ALA A 88 -3.33 7.97 -19.96
CA ALA A 88 -4.25 7.02 -19.30
C ALA A 88 -4.22 5.61 -19.94
N ARG A 89 -3.98 5.54 -21.26
CA ARG A 89 -3.77 4.27 -21.98
C ARG A 89 -2.54 3.51 -21.48
N GLN A 90 -1.43 4.19 -21.26
CA GLN A 90 -0.19 3.53 -20.82
C GLN A 90 -0.31 3.06 -19.37
N VAL A 91 -0.88 3.89 -18.49
CA VAL A 91 -1.20 3.47 -17.10
C VAL A 91 -2.15 2.27 -17.11
N GLY A 92 -3.18 2.29 -17.97
CA GLY A 92 -4.08 1.16 -18.18
C GLY A 92 -3.39 -0.11 -18.65
N ALA A 93 -2.39 0.00 -19.55
CA ALA A 93 -1.60 -1.14 -20.00
C ALA A 93 -0.79 -1.76 -18.86
N ILE A 94 -0.16 -0.96 -18.01
CA ILE A 94 0.56 -1.44 -16.82
C ILE A 94 -0.40 -2.15 -15.85
N LEU A 95 -1.58 -1.57 -15.61
CA LEU A 95 -2.61 -2.19 -14.78
C LEU A 95 -3.12 -3.53 -15.34
N GLN A 96 -3.18 -3.67 -16.67
CA GLN A 96 -3.52 -4.96 -17.31
C GLN A 96 -2.41 -5.99 -17.06
N LEU A 97 -1.14 -5.59 -17.18
CA LEU A 97 0.00 -6.48 -16.87
C LEU A 97 -0.04 -6.93 -15.41
N ILE A 98 -0.25 -6.00 -14.47
CA ILE A 98 -0.36 -6.31 -13.04
C ILE A 98 -1.51 -7.30 -12.76
N ARG A 99 -2.69 -7.06 -13.34
CA ARG A 99 -3.83 -7.98 -13.21
C ARG A 99 -3.58 -9.34 -13.85
N SER A 100 -2.85 -9.40 -14.97
CA SER A 100 -2.46 -10.67 -15.62
C SER A 100 -1.47 -11.50 -14.79
N ALA A 101 -0.80 -10.86 -13.82
CA ALA A 101 0.01 -11.52 -12.79
C ALA A 101 -0.80 -12.00 -11.57
N GLY A 102 -2.13 -11.83 -11.59
CA GLY A 102 -3.04 -12.24 -10.52
C GLY A 102 -3.19 -11.20 -9.40
N ARG A 103 -2.70 -9.98 -9.59
CA ARG A 103 -2.78 -8.89 -8.60
C ARG A 103 -3.98 -7.99 -8.90
N ASN A 104 -5.02 -8.08 -8.07
CA ASN A 104 -6.27 -7.33 -8.28
C ASN A 104 -6.42 -6.11 -7.35
N ASN A 105 -5.72 -6.11 -6.21
CA ASN A 105 -5.80 -5.06 -5.22
C ASN A 105 -4.78 -3.94 -5.51
N VAL A 106 -5.01 -3.17 -6.57
CA VAL A 106 -4.09 -2.14 -7.05
C VAL A 106 -4.65 -0.74 -6.83
N THR A 107 -3.91 0.08 -6.08
CA THR A 107 -4.14 1.52 -5.93
C THR A 107 -3.22 2.26 -6.88
N VAL A 108 -3.72 3.25 -7.62
CA VAL A 108 -2.88 4.12 -8.46
C VAL A 108 -2.74 5.47 -7.79
N THR A 109 -1.52 5.90 -7.55
CA THR A 109 -1.19 7.23 -7.06
C THR A 109 -0.36 7.95 -8.11
N ARG A 110 -0.79 9.14 -8.49
CA ARG A 110 0.03 10.04 -9.30
C ARG A 110 0.90 10.86 -8.35
N ASN A 111 2.21 10.74 -8.50
CA ASN A 111 3.18 11.56 -7.76
C ASN A 111 3.72 12.58 -8.76
N ASP A 112 3.18 13.81 -8.68
CA ASP A 112 3.59 14.97 -9.47
C ASP A 112 4.83 15.63 -8.85
#